data_AF-A0A822XZL8-F1
#
_entry.id   AF-A0A822XZL8-F1
#
_cell.length_a   1.000
_cell.length_b   1.000
_cell.length_c   1.000
_cell.angle_alpha   90.00
_cell.angle_beta   90.00
_cell.angle_gamma   90.00
#
_symmetry.space_group_name_H-M   'P 1'
#
loop_
_entity.id
_entity.type
_entity.pdbx_description
1 polymer ?
#
loop_
_entity_poly.entity_id
_entity_poly.type
_entity_poly.pdbx_seq_one_letter_code
_entity_poly.pdbx_strand_id
1 'polypeptide(L)' 'MSGKHITHGFHLVKGKSHHPMEDYVVAEFKKVNDNELGLFAIFDGHMGHDVPDYLRSHLFNNILDEVTYVT' A
#
# COMPACT_ATOMS: atom_id res chain seq x y z
N MET A 1 3.08 -9.85 24.26
CA MET A 1 2.34 -8.58 24.09
C MET A 1 1.04 -8.90 23.38
N SER A 2 -0.11 -8.46 23.90
CA SER A 2 -1.39 -8.63 23.21
C SER A 2 -1.46 -7.61 22.07
N GLY A 3 -0.95 -7.96 20.89
CA GLY A 3 -1.09 -7.14 19.69
C GLY A 3 -2.57 -6.93 19.35
N LYS A 4 -2.94 -5.75 18.86
CA LYS A 4 -4.30 -5.51 18.35
C LYS A 4 -4.51 -6.42 17.14
N HIS A 5 -5.57 -7.24 17.16
CA HIS A 5 -5.93 -8.07 16.02
C HIS A 5 -6.68 -7.21 14.99
N ILE A 6 -5.97 -6.74 13.96
CA ILE A 6 -6.53 -5.95 12.88
C ILE A 6 -7.06 -6.89 11.79
N THR A 7 -8.33 -6.76 11.44
CA THR A 7 -8.94 -7.46 10.30
C THR A 7 -9.24 -6.45 9.20
N HIS A 8 -9.01 -6.85 7.94
CA HIS A 8 -9.23 -5.98 6.79
C HIS A 8 -9.75 -6.78 5.59
N GLY A 9 -10.39 -6.08 4.67
CA GLY A 9 -10.82 -6.60 3.38
C GLY A 9 -11.00 -5.45 2.40
N PHE A 10 -10.82 -5.72 1.12
CA PHE A 10 -11.01 -4.74 0.06
C PHE A 10 -11.51 -5.43 -1.20
N HIS A 11 -12.08 -4.64 -2.10
CA HIS A 11 -12.52 -5.08 -3.40
C HIS A 11 -12.26 -3.96 -4.41
N LEU A 12 -11.91 -4.33 -5.64
CA LEU A 12 -11.52 -3.39 -6.68
C LEU A 12 -12.34 -3.66 -7.94
N VAL A 13 -12.98 -2.63 -8.50
CA VAL A 13 -13.89 -2.76 -9.64
C VAL A 13 -13.60 -1.66 -10.66
N LYS A 14 -13.26 -2.06 -11.89
CA LYS A 14 -13.03 -1.15 -13.03
C LYS A 14 -14.26 -0.26 -13.35
N GLY A 15 -15.45 -0.80 -13.10
CA GLY A 15 -16.69 -0.16 -13.53
C GLY A 15 -16.82 -0.10 -15.04
N LYS A 16 -17.46 0.96 -15.56
CA LYS A 16 -17.83 1.10 -16.97
C LYS A 16 -16.84 1.92 -17.80
N SER A 17 -15.69 2.30 -17.24
CA SER A 17 -14.70 3.11 -17.96
C SER A 17 -14.15 2.38 -19.19
N HIS A 18 -13.92 3.14 -20.26
CA HIS A 18 -13.23 2.64 -21.45
C HIS A 18 -11.71 2.58 -21.24
N HIS A 19 -11.16 3.38 -20.31
CA HIS A 19 -9.76 3.31 -19.90
C HIS A 19 -9.49 2.01 -19.12
N PRO A 20 -8.23 1.51 -19.09
CA PRO A 20 -7.83 0.42 -18.20
C PRO A 20 -8.13 0.74 -16.72
N MET A 21 -8.11 -0.28 -15.86
CA MET A 21 -8.13 -0.04 -14.41
C MET A 21 -6.74 0.45 -14.01
N GLU A 22 -6.65 1.66 -13.47
CA GLU A 22 -5.38 2.27 -13.03
C GLU A 22 -5.28 2.39 -11.51
N ASP A 23 -6.35 2.02 -10.78
CA ASP A 23 -6.33 2.03 -9.32
C ASP A 23 -5.66 0.78 -8.76
N TYR A 24 -4.96 0.96 -7.65
CA TYR A 24 -4.32 -0.11 -6.88
C TYR A 24 -4.66 0.05 -5.41
N VAL A 25 -4.75 -1.07 -4.71
CA VAL A 25 -5.01 -1.14 -3.28
C VAL A 25 -3.91 -1.93 -2.60
N VAL A 26 -3.47 -1.42 -1.45
CA VAL A 26 -2.48 -2.05 -0.57
C VAL A 26 -3.12 -2.33 0.76
N ALA A 27 -2.96 -3.57 1.23
CA ALA A 27 -3.19 -3.96 2.61
C ALA A 27 -2.08 -4.94 2.97
N GLU A 28 -1.00 -4.41 3.52
CA GLU A 28 0.23 -5.17 3.80
C GLU A 28 0.67 -4.94 5.24
N PHE A 29 1.15 -6.00 5.90
CA PHE A 29 1.80 -5.94 7.21
C PHE A 29 3.27 -6.29 7.09
N LYS A 30 4.12 -5.58 7.82
CA LYS A 30 5.55 -5.84 7.97
C LYS A 30 5.93 -5.86 9.43
N LYS A 31 6.83 -6.78 9.78
CA LYS A 31 7.47 -6.79 11.08
C LYS A 31 8.73 -5.92 11.04
N VAL A 32 8.79 -4.90 11.87
CA VAL A 32 9.92 -3.98 11.99
C VAL A 32 10.33 -3.90 13.45
N ASN A 33 11.50 -4.44 13.78
CA ASN A 33 11.94 -4.70 15.15
C ASN A 33 10.90 -5.54 15.91
N ASP A 34 10.43 -5.05 17.07
CA ASP A 34 9.41 -5.70 17.89
C ASP A 34 7.98 -5.28 17.55
N ASN A 35 7.79 -4.45 16.52
CA ASN A 35 6.49 -3.92 16.11
C ASN A 35 5.99 -4.57 14.82
N GLU A 36 4.67 -4.75 14.73
CA GLU A 36 3.97 -5.02 13.48
C GLU A 36 3.41 -3.70 12.95
N LEU A 37 3.81 -3.32 11.74
CA LEU A 37 3.36 -2.11 11.06
C LEU A 37 2.50 -2.52 9.87
N GLY A 38 1.41 -1.81 9.64
CA GLY A 38 0.53 -2.02 8.50
C GLY A 38 0.48 -0.79 7.59
N LEU A 39 0.56 -1.01 6.28
CA LEU A 39 0.23 0.00 5.28
C LEU A 39 -1.10 -0.36 4.61
N PHE A 40 -2.04 0.57 4.69
CA PHE A 40 -3.33 0.52 4.00
C PHE A 40 -3.43 1.75 3.10
N ALA A 41 -3.47 1.55 1.79
CA ALA A 41 -3.44 2.64 0.83
C ALA A 41 -4.28 2.33 -0.41
N ILE A 42 -4.75 3.39 -1.06
CA ILE A 42 -5.35 3.35 -2.38
C ILE A 42 -4.55 4.32 -3.25
N PHE A 43 -4.10 3.85 -4.41
CA PHE A 43 -3.45 4.67 -5.41
C PHE A 43 -4.39 4.76 -6.61
N ASP A 44 -4.97 5.95 -6.83
CA ASP A 44 -5.80 6.27 -8.00
C ASP A 44 -4.85 6.69 -9.14
N GLY A 45 -4.69 5.80 -10.11
CA GLY A 45 -3.79 6.03 -11.24
C GLY A 45 -4.37 7.04 -12.21
N HIS A 46 -3.49 7.80 -12.87
CA HIS A 46 -3.90 8.72 -13.90
C HIS A 46 -2.94 8.68 -15.09
N MET A 47 -3.48 8.41 -16.27
CA MET A 47 -2.74 8.39 -17.54
C MET A 47 -1.66 7.29 -17.58
N GLY A 48 -1.96 6.15 -16.96
CA GLY A 48 -1.10 4.96 -16.94
C GLY A 48 -1.06 4.24 -15.59
N HIS A 49 -0.63 2.99 -15.63
CA HIS A 49 -0.57 2.12 -14.46
C HIS A 49 0.82 2.03 -13.81
N ASP A 50 1.87 2.55 -14.44
CA ASP A 50 3.25 2.31 -13.99
C ASP A 50 3.55 2.98 -12.64
N VAL A 51 3.08 4.22 -12.43
CA VAL A 51 3.27 4.94 -11.17
C VAL A 51 2.53 4.26 -10.01
N PRO A 52 1.20 4.02 -10.06
CA PRO A 52 0.51 3.38 -8.95
C PRO A 52 0.97 1.92 -8.73
N ASP A 53 1.40 1.20 -9.77
CA ASP A 53 2.00 -0.13 -9.62
C ASP A 53 3.36 -0.08 -8.90
N TYR A 54 4.20 0.89 -9.25
CA TYR A 54 5.46 1.14 -8.55
C TYR A 54 5.21 1.47 -7.08
N LEU A 55 4.26 2.36 -6.77
CA LEU A 55 3.92 2.74 -5.40
C LEU A 55 3.42 1.55 -4.59
N ARG A 56 2.55 0.70 -5.14
CA ARG A 56 2.08 -0.53 -4.49
C ARG A 56 3.23 -1.43 -4.02
N SER A 57 4.29 -1.52 -4.82
CA SER A 57 5.38 -2.46 -4.55
C SER A 57 6.51 -1.85 -3.70
N HIS A 58 6.67 -0.52 -3.70
CA HIS A 58 7.86 0.13 -3.13
C HIS A 58 7.55 1.12 -2.00
N LEU A 59 6.37 1.75 -1.98
CA LEU A 59 6.12 2.88 -1.06
C LEU A 59 6.27 2.47 0.40
N PHE A 60 5.80 1.28 0.80
CA PHE A 60 5.93 0.84 2.18
C PHE A 60 7.40 0.71 2.60
N ASN A 61 8.23 0.09 1.76
CA ASN A 61 9.67 -0.01 2.04
C ASN A 61 10.32 1.37 2.09
N ASN A 62 10.04 2.23 1.11
CA ASN A 62 10.63 3.57 1.04
C ASN A 62 10.33 4.39 2.30
N ILE A 63 9.08 4.34 2.81
CA ILE A 63 8.70 5.02 4.06
C ILE A 63 9.48 4.46 5.26
N LEU A 64 9.58 3.12 5.36
CA LEU A 64 10.30 2.48 6.47
C LEU A 64 11.79 2.82 6.42
N ASP A 65 12.38 2.83 5.23
CA ASP A 65 13.80 3.10 5.01
C ASP A 65 14.13 4.58 5.27
N GLU A 66 13.26 5.52 4.90
CA GLU A 66 13.45 6.97 5.13
C GLU A 66 13.47 7.32 6.62
N VAL A 67 12.61 6.69 7.42
CA VAL A 67 12.59 6.87 8.89
C VAL A 67 13.91 6.43 9.54
N THR A 68 14.65 5.51 8.91
CA THR A 68 15.96 5.05 9.39
C THR A 68 17.07 6.09 9.29
N TYR A 69 16.92 7.17 8.52
CA TYR A 69 17.96 8.18 8.32
C TYR A 69 17.91 9.39 9.27
N VAL A 70 16.89 9.50 10.13
CA VAL A 70 16.84 10.56 11.13
C VAL A 70 17.51 10.08 12.43
N THR A 71 18.84 10.14 12.45
CA THR A 71 19.69 10.08 13.66
C THR A 71 20.02 11.46 14.18
#